data_AF-A0A227J0L0-F1
#
_entry.id   AF-A0A227J0L0-F1
#
_cell.length_a   1.000
_cell.length_b   1.000
_cell.length_c   1.000
_cell.angle_alpha   90.00
_cell.angle_beta   90.00
_cell.angle_gamma   90.00
#
_symmetry.space_group_name_H-M   'P 1'
#
loop_
_entity.id
_entity.type
_entity.pdbx_description
1 polymer ?
#
loop_
_entity_poly.entity_id
_entity_poly.type
_entity_poly.pdbx_seq_one_letter_code
_entity_poly.pdbx_strand_id
1 'polypeptide(L)'
;TREPGGTPLAEKMRALVKEEHEGEELKDMTELLLLYAARVQLVENVIKPALANGQWVVGDRHDLSSQAYQGGGRQIDASLMKNLRDTTLGDFKP
;
A
#
# COMPACT_ATOMS: atom_id res chain seq x y z
N THR A 1 4.80 8.15 -9.54
CA THR A 1 3.55 7.41 -9.27
C THR A 1 3.05 7.72 -7.86
N ARG A 2 1.83 7.34 -7.46
CA ARG A 2 1.20 7.69 -6.17
C ARG A 2 0.56 6.47 -5.50
N GLU A 3 0.64 6.38 -4.17
CA GLU A 3 -0.01 5.34 -3.37
C GLU A 3 -1.09 5.86 -2.39
N PRO A 4 -2.12 5.03 -2.07
CA PRO A 4 -2.57 3.88 -2.87
C PRO A 4 -3.04 4.34 -4.25
N GLY A 5 -2.79 3.56 -5.31
CA GLY A 5 -3.14 3.93 -6.69
C GLY A 5 -2.07 3.55 -7.72
N GLY A 6 -2.13 4.19 -8.89
CA GLY A 6 -1.13 4.06 -9.96
C GLY A 6 -1.24 2.82 -10.84
N THR A 7 -2.23 1.97 -10.62
CA THR A 7 -2.74 0.98 -11.59
C THR A 7 -4.27 1.00 -11.58
N PRO A 8 -4.97 0.56 -12.65
CA PRO A 8 -6.43 0.54 -12.67
C PRO A 8 -7.05 -0.23 -11.50
N LEU A 9 -6.43 -1.34 -11.06
CA LEU A 9 -6.89 -2.12 -9.92
C LEU A 9 -6.56 -1.43 -8.58
N ALA A 10 -5.36 -0.84 -8.46
CA ALA A 10 -4.98 -0.08 -7.26
C ALA A 10 -5.84 1.17 -7.04
N GLU A 11 -6.30 1.83 -8.10
CA GLU A 11 -7.24 2.96 -7.99
C GLU A 11 -8.62 2.52 -7.48
N LYS A 12 -9.10 1.33 -7.86
CA LYS A 12 -10.34 0.78 -7.28
C LYS A 12 -10.20 0.50 -5.78
N MET A 13 -9.08 -0.09 -5.36
CA MET A 13 -8.81 -0.31 -3.93
C MET A 13 -8.66 1.01 -3.16
N ARG A 14 -8.07 2.04 -3.78
CA ARG A 14 -8.03 3.40 -3.21
C ARG A 14 -9.43 3.95 -2.98
N ALA A 15 -10.35 3.78 -3.93
CA ALA A 15 -11.73 4.22 -3.78
C ALA A 15 -12.39 3.56 -2.57
N LEU A 16 -12.26 2.22 -2.45
CA LEU A 16 -12.77 1.46 -1.30
C LEU A 16 -12.22 1.96 0.05
N VAL A 17 -10.94 2.34 0.12
CA VAL A 17 -10.36 2.86 1.37
C VAL A 17 -10.86 4.28 1.72
N LYS A 18 -11.24 5.07 0.71
CA LYS A 18 -11.60 6.48 0.89
C LYS A 18 -13.10 6.73 1.03
N GLU A 19 -13.91 5.84 0.51
CA GLU A 19 -15.37 5.95 0.54
C GLU A 19 -15.90 5.63 1.94
N GLU A 20 -16.99 6.31 2.32
CA GLU A 20 -17.76 5.91 3.48
C GLU A 20 -18.60 4.69 3.11
N HIS A 21 -18.60 3.67 3.97
CA HIS A 21 -19.35 2.43 3.77
C HIS A 21 -20.62 2.46 4.59
N GLU A 22 -21.76 2.75 3.94
CA GLU A 22 -23.05 2.87 4.63
C GLU A 22 -23.45 1.53 5.28
N GLY A 23 -23.65 1.54 6.60
CA GLY A 23 -24.10 0.37 7.35
C GLY A 23 -23.02 -0.70 7.60
N GLU A 24 -21.78 -0.49 7.15
CA GLU A 24 -20.67 -1.41 7.34
C GLU A 24 -19.40 -0.68 7.81
N GLU A 25 -18.83 -1.11 8.92
CA GLU A 25 -17.60 -0.51 9.44
C GLU A 25 -16.37 -1.12 8.75
N LEU A 26 -15.61 -0.29 8.04
CA LEU A 26 -14.30 -0.69 7.52
C LEU A 26 -13.31 -0.88 8.67
N LYS A 27 -12.98 -2.14 8.96
CA LYS A 27 -12.02 -2.48 10.02
C LYS A 27 -10.60 -2.06 9.65
N ASP A 28 -9.81 -1.66 10.65
CA ASP A 28 -8.42 -1.21 10.47
C ASP A 28 -7.54 -2.23 9.74
N MET A 29 -7.73 -3.53 10.01
CA MET A 29 -7.00 -4.59 9.30
C MET A 29 -7.42 -4.68 7.83
N THR A 30 -8.70 -4.48 7.51
CA THR A 30 -9.18 -4.46 6.13
C THR A 30 -8.59 -3.27 5.38
N GLU A 31 -8.57 -2.08 6.00
CA GLU A 31 -7.91 -0.88 5.46
C GLU A 31 -6.43 -1.16 5.16
N LEU A 32 -5.70 -1.74 6.12
CA LEU A 32 -4.29 -2.10 5.97
C LEU A 32 -4.05 -3.06 4.80
N LEU A 33 -4.84 -4.13 4.71
CA LEU A 33 -4.69 -5.14 3.67
C LEU A 33 -5.01 -4.58 2.27
N LEU A 34 -6.02 -3.72 2.15
CA LEU A 34 -6.32 -3.03 0.89
C LEU A 34 -5.18 -2.11 0.44
N LEU A 35 -4.57 -1.37 1.38
CA LEU A 35 -3.40 -0.54 1.09
C LEU A 35 -2.21 -1.37 0.60
N TYR A 36 -1.93 -2.52 1.24
CA TYR A 36 -0.87 -3.42 0.81
C TYR A 36 -1.16 -4.11 -0.52
N ALA A 37 -2.41 -4.52 -0.77
CA ALA A 37 -2.81 -5.09 -2.05
C ALA A 37 -2.62 -4.07 -3.19
N ALA A 38 -3.00 -2.80 -2.97
CA ALA A 38 -2.75 -1.72 -3.93
C ALA A 38 -1.26 -1.49 -4.17
N ARG A 39 -0.44 -1.54 -3.11
CA ARG A 39 1.02 -1.37 -3.20
C ARG A 39 1.67 -2.49 -3.99
N VAL A 40 1.36 -3.75 -3.69
CA VAL A 40 1.89 -4.90 -4.43
C VAL A 40 1.56 -4.77 -5.92
N GLN A 41 0.31 -4.43 -6.23
CA GLN A 41 -0.12 -4.25 -7.61
C GLN A 41 0.68 -3.14 -8.33
N LEU A 42 0.96 -2.02 -7.65
CA LEU A 42 1.75 -0.94 -8.22
C LEU A 42 3.23 -1.30 -8.37
N VAL A 43 3.83 -1.91 -7.34
CA VAL A 43 5.25 -2.26 -7.30
C VAL A 43 5.58 -3.24 -8.42
N GLU A 44 4.83 -4.33 -8.54
CA GLU A 44 5.12 -5.38 -9.51
C GLU A 44 4.88 -4.95 -10.96
N ASN A 45 3.83 -4.16 -11.22
CA ASN A 45 3.43 -3.87 -12.60
C ASN A 45 3.93 -2.54 -13.15
N VAL A 46 4.39 -1.63 -12.28
CA VAL A 46 4.82 -0.29 -12.70
C VAL A 46 6.22 0.02 -12.21
N ILE A 47 6.46 -0.09 -10.89
CA ILE A 47 7.72 0.39 -10.31
C ILE A 47 8.88 -0.51 -10.71
N LYS A 48 8.81 -1.82 -10.43
CA LYS A 48 9.87 -2.77 -10.77
C LYS A 48 10.16 -2.79 -12.28
N PRO A 49 9.17 -2.84 -13.19
CA PRO A 49 9.42 -2.76 -14.63
C PRO A 49 10.09 -1.44 -15.06
N ALA A 50 9.67 -0.29 -14.52
CA ALA A 50 10.28 1.00 -14.85
C ALA A 50 11.75 1.05 -14.40
N LEU A 51 12.04 0.59 -13.18
CA LEU A 51 13.41 0.52 -12.65
C LEU A 51 14.27 -0.45 -13.46
N ALA A 52 13.73 -1.61 -13.86
CA ALA A 52 14.43 -2.57 -14.71
C ALA A 52 14.78 -1.99 -16.10
N ASN A 53 13.98 -1.04 -16.58
CA ASN A 53 14.23 -0.30 -17.82
C ASN A 53 15.15 0.93 -17.62
N GLY A 54 15.80 1.07 -16.45
CA GLY A 54 16.71 2.17 -16.15
C GLY A 54 16.01 3.50 -15.89
N GLN A 55 14.69 3.51 -15.70
CA GLN A 55 13.93 4.72 -15.44
C GLN A 55 13.88 5.03 -13.95
N TRP A 56 13.94 6.30 -13.60
CA TRP A 56 13.72 6.75 -12.23
C TRP A 56 12.23 6.76 -11.90
N VAL A 57 11.89 6.35 -10.67
CA VAL A 57 10.52 6.39 -10.17
C VAL A 57 10.46 7.31 -8.97
N VAL A 58 9.71 8.40 -9.08
CA VAL A 58 9.37 9.26 -7.93
C VAL A 58 7.98 8.87 -7.44
N GLY A 59 7.92 8.35 -6.21
CA GLY A 59 6.70 7.94 -5.53
C GLY A 59 6.17 9.02 -4.60
N ASP A 60 4.90 9.40 -4.74
CA ASP A 60 4.15 10.11 -3.70
C ASP A 60 3.56 9.07 -2.74
N ARG A 61 4.20 8.95 -1.57
CA ARG A 61 4.03 7.91 -0.53
C ARG A 61 4.54 6.52 -0.93
N HIS A 62 4.74 5.70 0.09
CA HIS A 62 5.06 4.27 0.00
C HIS A 62 4.78 3.59 1.37
N ASP A 63 5.41 2.46 1.65
CA ASP A 63 5.31 1.66 2.88
C ASP A 63 5.41 2.46 4.20
N LEU A 64 6.27 3.50 4.27
CA LEU A 64 6.39 4.37 5.45
C LEU A 64 5.06 5.06 5.83
N SER A 65 4.19 5.35 4.85
CA SER A 65 2.85 5.84 5.16
C SER A 65 2.04 4.77 5.89
N SER A 66 2.10 3.51 5.46
CA SER A 66 1.38 2.44 6.16
C SER A 66 1.88 2.25 7.60
N GLN A 67 3.20 2.31 7.81
CA GLN A 67 3.78 2.25 9.15
C GLN A 67 3.30 3.39 10.05
N ALA A 68 3.20 4.62 9.53
CA ALA A 68 2.76 5.78 10.29
C ALA A 68 1.26 5.77 10.61
N TYR A 69 0.40 5.59 9.59
CA TYR A 69 -1.05 5.72 9.76
C TYR A 69 -1.66 4.47 10.39
N GLN A 70 -1.31 3.27 9.91
CA GLN A 70 -1.88 2.04 10.43
C GLN A 70 -1.10 1.53 11.65
N GLY A 71 0.24 1.58 11.62
CA GLY A 71 1.05 1.20 12.79
C GLY A 71 0.91 2.20 13.94
N GLY A 72 1.16 3.49 13.69
CA GLY A 72 1.05 4.53 14.71
C GLY A 72 -0.38 4.98 15.00
N GLY A 73 -1.11 5.41 13.96
CA GLY A 73 -2.45 6.00 14.10
C GLY A 73 -3.53 5.00 14.52
N ARG A 74 -3.57 3.81 13.91
CA ARG A 74 -4.49 2.72 14.27
C ARG A 74 -3.94 1.77 15.34
N GLN A 75 -2.71 2.02 15.80
CA GLN A 75 -2.02 1.19 16.80
C GLN A 75 -1.94 -0.30 16.43
N ILE A 76 -1.81 -0.61 15.13
CA ILE A 76 -1.57 -1.98 14.69
C ILE A 76 -0.15 -2.40 15.12
N ASP A 77 -0.06 -3.60 15.66
CA ASP A 77 1.18 -4.16 16.19
C ASP A 77 2.36 -4.06 15.20
N ALA A 78 3.50 -3.59 15.71
CA ALA A 78 4.69 -3.34 14.90
C ALA A 78 5.28 -4.62 14.29
N SER A 79 5.17 -5.76 14.99
CA SER A 79 5.66 -7.03 14.46
C SER A 79 4.79 -7.52 13.29
N LEU A 80 3.47 -7.33 13.38
CA LEU A 80 2.54 -7.59 12.30
C LEU A 80 2.80 -6.67 11.10
N MET A 81 2.98 -5.36 11.33
CA MET A 81 3.31 -4.40 10.27
C MET A 81 4.60 -4.80 9.55
N LYS A 82 5.64 -5.18 10.30
CA LYS A 82 6.91 -5.66 9.74
C LYS A 82 6.72 -6.95 8.94
N ASN A 83 6.00 -7.92 9.47
CA ASN A 83 5.77 -9.20 8.79
C ASN A 83 4.98 -9.02 7.49
N LEU A 84 3.96 -8.16 7.50
CA LEU A 84 3.17 -7.87 6.30
C LEU A 84 4.02 -7.17 5.23
N ARG A 85 4.84 -6.20 5.62
CA ARG A 85 5.82 -5.55 4.74
C ARG A 85 6.76 -6.57 4.10
N ASP A 86 7.41 -7.37 4.93
CA ASP A 86 8.43 -8.32 4.47
C ASP A 86 7.80 -9.42 3.60
N THR A 87 6.56 -9.84 3.88
CA THR A 87 5.83 -10.81 3.06
C THR A 87 5.45 -10.26 1.69
N THR A 88 5.10 -8.97 1.61
CA THR A 88 4.53 -8.38 0.39
C THR A 88 5.58 -7.72 -0.51
N LEU A 89 6.61 -7.11 0.08
CA LEU A 89 7.66 -6.38 -0.65
C LEU A 89 8.99 -7.14 -0.67
N GLY A 90 9.20 -8.09 0.25
CA GLY A 90 10.49 -8.78 0.40
C GLY A 90 11.63 -7.78 0.64
N ASP A 91 12.69 -7.93 -0.15
CA ASP A 91 13.86 -7.04 -0.10
C ASP A 91 13.67 -5.74 -0.89
N PHE A 92 12.54 -5.58 -1.59
CA PHE A 92 12.28 -4.38 -2.37
C PHE A 92 12.11 -3.18 -1.44
N LYS A 93 13.00 -2.19 -1.60
CA LYS A 93 12.98 -0.92 -0.87
C LYS A 93 13.29 0.20 -1.88
N PRO A 94 12.60 1.35 -1.81
CA PRO A 94 12.95 2.52 -2.59
C PRO A 94 14.34 3.07 -2.21
#